data_AF-A0A810QKX6-F1
#
_entry.id   AF-A0A810QKX6-F1
#
_cell.length_a   1.000
_cell.length_b   1.000
_cell.length_c   1.000
_cell.angle_alpha   90.00
_cell.angle_beta   90.00
_cell.angle_gamma   90.00
#
_symmetry.space_group_name_H-M   'P 1'
#
loop_
_entity.id
_entity.type
_entity.pdbx_description
1 polymer ?
#
loop_
_entity_poly.entity_id
_entity_poly.type
_entity_poly.pdbx_seq_one_letter_code
_entity_poly.pdbx_strand_id
1 'polypeptide(L)'
;MCGPNDRVQFLHLAANQAKRRGRQIKMRPDWEDRKLTIMHNLLVHKFNENLELIPKLLDTGGAVLVEGNTWHDNYWGCCSCPGAEAIADGTIWDAC
;
A
#
# COMPACT_ATOMS: atom_id res chain seq x y z
N MET A 1 11.82 19.21 10.92
CA MET A 1 12.13 18.63 9.59
C MET A 1 12.22 17.11 9.77
N CYS A 2 11.81 16.28 8.82
CA CYS A 2 12.06 14.83 8.92
C CYS A 2 13.57 14.63 8.90
N GLY A 3 14.13 14.09 9.99
CA GLY A 3 15.57 13.99 10.15
C GLY A 3 16.11 12.86 9.27
N PRO A 4 17.35 12.96 8.74
CA PRO A 4 17.97 11.89 7.94
C PRO A 4 17.96 10.50 8.60
N ASN A 5 17.85 10.46 9.93
CA ASN A 5 17.86 9.25 10.75
C ASN A 5 16.46 8.64 11.02
N ASP A 6 15.36 9.30 10.63
CA ASP A 6 14.00 8.80 10.85
C ASP A 6 13.71 7.51 10.06
N ARG A 7 14.51 7.17 9.05
CA ARG A 7 14.39 5.90 8.32
C ARG A 7 15.01 4.72 9.06
N VAL A 8 16.07 4.97 9.84
CA VAL A 8 16.86 3.91 10.51
C VAL A 8 16.00 3.17 11.53
N GLN A 9 15.12 3.88 12.21
CA GLN A 9 14.15 3.31 13.15
C GLN A 9 13.15 2.34 12.52
N PHE A 10 13.02 2.24 11.19
CA PHE A 10 12.12 1.30 10.53
C PHE A 10 12.80 0.00 10.08
N LEU A 11 14.15 -0.07 10.06
CA LEU A 11 14.90 -1.20 9.48
C LEU A 11 14.62 -2.56 10.16
N HIS A 12 14.25 -2.53 11.44
CA HIS A 12 14.06 -3.74 12.26
C HIS A 12 12.64 -3.84 12.83
N LEU A 13 11.70 -3.03 12.35
CA LEU A 13 10.31 -3.07 12.81
C LEU A 13 9.52 -4.12 12.03
N ALA A 14 8.69 -4.87 12.75
CA ALA A 14 7.63 -5.64 12.12
C ALA A 14 6.63 -4.70 11.41
N ALA A 15 5.92 -5.20 10.40
CA ALA A 15 5.02 -4.38 9.58
C ALA A 15 3.98 -3.58 10.39
N ASN A 16 3.38 -4.19 11.42
CA ASN A 16 2.44 -3.53 12.30
C ASN A 16 3.08 -2.39 13.13
N GLN A 17 4.30 -2.59 13.62
CA GLN A 17 5.06 -1.59 14.37
C GLN A 17 5.48 -0.44 13.46
N ALA A 18 5.94 -0.74 12.23
CA ALA A 18 6.27 0.25 11.22
C ALA A 18 5.05 1.11 10.86
N LYS A 19 3.88 0.49 10.59
CA LYS A 19 2.62 1.19 10.31
C LYS A 19 2.25 2.14 11.46
N ARG A 20 2.34 1.67 12.71
CA ARG A 20 2.05 2.50 13.90
C ARG A 20 3.03 3.66 14.06
N ARG A 21 4.33 3.41 13.89
CA ARG A 21 5.39 4.43 14.01
C ARG A 21 5.30 5.48 12.90
N GLY A 22 4.97 5.07 11.68
CA GLY A 22 4.79 5.93 10.52
C GLY A 22 3.72 7.02 10.73
N ARG A 23 2.67 6.72 11.49
CA ARG A 23 1.62 7.70 11.85
C ARG A 23 2.09 8.81 12.81
N GLN A 24 3.25 8.64 13.44
CA GLN A 24 3.78 9.55 14.47
C GLN A 24 4.98 10.37 13.98
N ILE A 25 5.47 10.15 12.76
CA ILE A 25 6.58 10.91 12.20
C ILE A 25 6.07 12.06 11.35
N LYS A 26 6.90 13.10 11.18
CA LYS A 26 6.61 14.14 10.22
C LYS A 26 6.66 13.55 8.81
N MET A 27 5.52 13.53 8.14
CA MET A 27 5.40 13.09 6.76
C MET A 27 6.24 13.98 5.83
N ARG A 28 6.78 13.37 4.78
CA ARG A 28 7.55 14.09 3.77
C ARG A 28 6.62 15.03 2.98
N PRO A 29 7.02 16.27 2.66
CA PRO A 29 6.13 17.23 2.00
C PRO A 29 5.66 16.82 0.59
N ASP A 30 6.44 16.04 -0.16
CA ASP A 30 6.13 15.49 -1.49
C ASP A 30 5.55 14.05 -1.42
N TRP A 31 5.03 13.62 -0.26
CA TRP A 31 4.57 12.24 -0.10
C TRP A 31 3.45 11.87 -1.07
N GLU A 32 2.46 12.75 -1.24
CA GLU A 32 1.31 12.51 -2.10
C GLU A 32 1.70 12.31 -3.57
N ASP A 33 2.72 13.03 -4.05
CA ASP A 33 3.23 12.92 -5.42
C ASP A 33 4.07 11.66 -5.64
N ARG A 34 4.62 11.06 -4.56
CA ARG A 34 5.59 9.97 -4.65
C ARG A 34 5.09 8.62 -4.20
N LYS A 35 4.01 8.55 -3.42
CA LYS A 35 3.50 7.31 -2.82
C LYS A 35 3.21 6.22 -3.86
N LEU A 36 2.67 6.60 -5.03
CA LEU A 36 2.41 5.69 -6.15
C LEU A 36 3.69 5.08 -6.71
N THR A 37 4.67 5.91 -7.07
CA THR A 37 5.97 5.44 -7.60
C THR A 37 6.71 4.57 -6.58
N ILE A 38 6.68 4.96 -5.30
CA ILE A 38 7.33 4.19 -4.24
C ILE A 38 6.66 2.82 -4.10
N MET A 39 5.33 2.74 -4.04
CA MET A 39 4.62 1.47 -3.95
C MET A 39 4.87 0.57 -5.17
N HIS A 40 4.81 1.14 -6.37
CA HIS A 40 5.12 0.42 -7.60
C HIS A 40 6.50 -0.24 -7.53
N ASN A 41 7.54 0.53 -7.15
CA ASN A 41 8.89 0.00 -7.05
C ASN A 41 9.00 -1.09 -5.97
N LEU A 42 8.34 -0.93 -4.83
CA LEU A 42 8.30 -1.96 -3.78
C LEU A 42 7.62 -3.25 -4.24
N LEU A 43 6.54 -3.15 -5.02
CA LEU A 43 5.88 -4.32 -5.61
C LEU A 43 6.77 -5.02 -6.63
N VAL A 44 7.45 -4.25 -7.50
CA VAL A 44 8.45 -4.79 -8.43
C VAL A 44 9.53 -5.57 -7.67
N HIS A 45 10.10 -4.99 -6.60
CA HIS A 45 11.06 -5.70 -5.76
C HIS A 45 10.47 -6.96 -5.10
N LYS A 46 9.27 -6.85 -4.51
CA LYS A 46 8.58 -7.96 -3.82
C LYS A 46 8.41 -9.19 -4.72
N PHE A 47 7.97 -8.98 -5.96
CA PHE A 47 7.71 -10.08 -6.88
C PHE A 47 8.98 -10.53 -7.62
N ASN A 48 9.90 -9.62 -7.97
CA ASN A 48 11.12 -10.02 -8.67
C ASN A 48 12.12 -10.77 -7.78
N GLU A 49 12.24 -10.39 -6.51
CA GLU A 49 13.23 -11.00 -5.60
C GLU A 49 12.70 -12.27 -4.92
N ASN A 50 11.39 -12.47 -4.89
CA ASN A 50 10.77 -13.65 -4.30
C ASN A 50 10.29 -14.64 -5.38
N LEU A 51 11.11 -15.66 -5.62
CA LEU A 51 10.86 -16.70 -6.61
C LEU A 51 9.55 -17.49 -6.40
N GLU A 52 8.96 -17.46 -5.20
CA GLU A 52 7.67 -18.11 -4.94
C GLU A 52 6.47 -17.22 -5.28
N LEU A 53 6.63 -15.90 -5.29
CA LEU A 53 5.53 -14.96 -5.50
C LEU A 53 5.33 -14.63 -6.96
N ILE A 54 6.39 -14.55 -7.77
CA ILE A 54 6.26 -14.24 -9.20
C ILE A 54 5.38 -15.23 -9.97
N PRO A 55 5.47 -16.57 -9.76
CA PRO A 55 4.61 -17.50 -10.48
C PRO A 55 3.16 -17.33 -10.04
N LYS A 56 2.91 -17.15 -8.74
CA LYS A 56 1.56 -16.89 -8.21
C LYS A 56 0.94 -15.63 -8.79
N LEU A 57 1.72 -14.59 -9.05
CA LEU A 57 1.23 -13.39 -9.71
C LEU A 57 0.90 -13.68 -11.18
N LEU A 58 1.80 -14.33 -11.92
CA LEU A 58 1.58 -14.68 -13.32
C LEU A 58 0.37 -15.61 -13.52
N ASP A 59 0.16 -16.56 -12.60
CA ASP A 59 -0.96 -17.50 -12.60
C ASP A 59 -2.32 -16.80 -12.47
N THR A 60 -2.36 -15.55 -11.99
CA THR A 60 -3.61 -14.77 -11.97
C THR A 60 -4.02 -14.30 -13.37
N GLY A 61 -3.12 -14.34 -14.35
CA GLY A 61 -3.39 -14.02 -15.74
C GLY A 61 -3.97 -12.62 -15.91
N GLY A 62 -5.18 -12.53 -16.47
CA GLY A 62 -5.91 -11.27 -16.66
C GLY A 62 -6.94 -10.98 -15.56
N ALA A 63 -6.93 -11.72 -14.46
CA ALA A 63 -7.88 -11.48 -13.37
C ALA A 63 -7.60 -10.14 -12.67
N VAL A 64 -8.67 -9.46 -12.27
CA VAL A 64 -8.57 -8.26 -11.44
C VAL A 64 -8.24 -8.69 -10.01
N LEU A 65 -7.13 -8.18 -9.46
CA LEU A 65 -6.73 -8.43 -8.07
C LEU A 65 -7.21 -7.29 -7.19
N VAL A 66 -8.10 -7.61 -6.24
CA VAL A 66 -8.66 -6.67 -5.27
C VAL A 66 -8.13 -6.98 -3.88
N GLU A 67 -7.46 -6.02 -3.23
CA GLU A 67 -7.05 -6.13 -1.84
C GLU A 67 -8.24 -5.83 -0.92
N GLY A 68 -8.98 -6.87 -0.55
CA GLY A 68 -10.12 -6.72 0.37
C GLY A 68 -9.65 -6.49 1.81
N ASN A 69 -10.24 -5.50 2.50
CA ASN A 69 -9.95 -5.22 3.91
C ASN A 69 -11.15 -4.78 4.75
N THR A 70 -10.98 -4.77 6.08
CA THR A 70 -12.01 -4.37 7.06
C THR A 70 -11.54 -3.24 7.98
N TRP A 71 -10.48 -2.52 7.59
CA TRP A 71 -9.85 -1.47 8.39
C TRP A 71 -9.86 -0.10 7.73
N HIS A 72 -10.84 0.13 6.85
CA HIS A 72 -11.12 1.40 6.17
C HIS A 72 -9.93 1.95 5.37
N ASP A 73 -9.15 1.07 4.73
CA ASP A 73 -8.16 1.49 3.74
C ASP A 73 -8.77 1.39 2.34
N ASN A 74 -9.20 2.53 1.82
CA ASN A 74 -9.78 2.65 0.48
C ASN A 74 -8.78 3.21 -0.55
N TYR A 75 -7.54 3.48 -0.15
CA TYR A 75 -6.54 4.03 -1.06
C TYR A 75 -5.71 2.92 -1.72
N TRP A 76 -5.22 1.98 -0.92
CA TRP A 76 -4.47 0.81 -1.43
C TRP A 76 -5.31 -0.47 -1.49
N GLY A 77 -6.55 -0.38 -1.01
CA GLY A 77 -7.42 -1.50 -0.80
C GLY A 77 -8.88 -1.17 -1.06
N CYS A 78 -9.69 -2.20 -0.91
CA CYS A 78 -11.13 -2.16 -1.00
C CYS A 78 -11.72 -2.54 0.36
N CYS A 79 -12.25 -1.57 1.09
CA CYS A 79 -12.86 -1.84 2.38
C CYS A 79 -14.32 -2.28 2.23
N SER A 80 -14.69 -3.39 2.89
CA SER A 80 -16.07 -3.92 2.87
C SER A 80 -16.96 -3.42 4.01
N CYS A 81 -16.53 -2.41 4.78
CA CYS A 81 -17.31 -1.87 5.89
C CYS A 81 -18.51 -1.03 5.37
N PRO A 82 -19.67 -1.06 6.06
CA PRO A 82 -20.81 -0.21 5.70
C PRO A 82 -20.42 1.27 5.65
N GLY A 83 -20.68 1.95 4.52
CA GLY A 83 -20.33 3.35 4.29
C GLY A 83 -18.90 3.60 3.78
N ALA A 84 -18.16 2.56 3.42
CA ALA A 84 -16.81 2.67 2.85
C ALA A 84 -16.81 2.93 1.33
N GLU A 85 -17.80 3.65 0.80
CA GLU A 85 -17.92 4.00 -0.62
C GLU A 85 -16.66 4.74 -1.08
N ALA A 86 -15.84 4.10 -1.91
CA ALA A 86 -14.66 4.72 -2.49
C ALA A 86 -15.09 5.60 -3.68
N ILE A 87 -15.11 6.91 -3.49
CA ILE A 87 -15.22 7.86 -4.60
C ILE A 87 -13.80 8.12 -5.12
N ALA A 88 -13.35 7.32 -6.08
CA ALA A 88 -12.28 7.74 -6.99
C ALA A 88 -12.96 8.44 -8.19
N ASP A 89 -12.39 9.55 -8.66
CA ASP A 89 -12.64 10.21 -9.96
C ASP A 89 -14.08 10.40 -10.49
N GLY A 90 -15.12 10.29 -9.66
CA GLY A 90 -16.52 10.40 -10.08
C GLY A 90 -17.06 9.12 -10.73
N THR A 91 -16.28 8.04 -10.73
CA THR A 91 -16.72 6.71 -11.13
C THR A 91 -16.86 5.85 -9.88
N ILE A 92 -18.08 5.41 -9.59
CA ILE A 92 -18.30 4.30 -8.67
C ILE A 92 -17.56 3.12 -9.31
N TRP A 93 -16.48 2.68 -8.67
CA TRP A 93 -16.06 1.32 -8.89
C TRP A 93 -17.18 0.46 -8.31
N ASP A 94 -18.01 -0.13 -9.17
CA ASP A 94 -18.97 -1.19 -8.78
C ASP A 94 -18.26 -2.39 -8.13
N ALA A 95 -16.92 -2.33 -8.05
CA ALA A 95 -16.03 -3.23 -7.34
C ALA A 95 -15.10 -2.44 -6.40
N CYS A 96 -15.66 -1.91 -5.32
CA CYS A 96 -15.60 -2.77 -4.15
C CYS A 96 -16.75 -3.78 -4.27
#